data_AF-A0A5N9H9H6-F1
#
_entry.id   AF-A0A5N9H9H6-F1
#
_cell.length_a   1.000
_cell.length_b   1.000
_cell.length_c   1.000
_cell.angle_alpha   90.00
_cell.angle_beta   90.00
_cell.angle_gamma   90.00
#
_symmetry.space_group_name_H-M   'P 1'
#
loop_
_entity.id
_entity.type
_entity.pdbx_description
1 polymer ?
#
loop_
_entity_poly.entity_id
_entity_poly.type
_entity_poly.pdbx_seq_one_letter_code
_entity_poly.pdbx_strand_id
1 'polypeptide(L)' 'MPSDIAPSVHGDELPRGGSNITMVVDVEHVEKMLHRGTRQRFEVFCDEPERMGGEDNYPPPLTYIAMGVGF' A
#
# COMPACT_ATOMS: atom_id res chain seq x y z
N MET A 1 6.65 -3.42 18.04
CA MET A 1 7.00 -2.95 19.40
C MET A 1 5.76 -3.10 20.27
N PRO A 2 5.86 -3.57 21.52
CA PRO A 2 4.72 -3.54 22.43
C PRO A 2 4.34 -2.07 22.68
N SER A 3 3.04 -1.76 22.69
CA SER A 3 2.53 -0.40 22.90
C SER A 3 2.85 0.10 24.31
N ASP A 4 3.34 1.34 24.42
CA ASP A 4 3.63 2.01 25.69
C ASP A 4 2.36 2.55 26.40
N ILE A 5 1.19 2.35 25.80
CA ILE A 5 -0.10 2.79 26.36
C ILE A 5 -0.74 1.63 27.11
N ALA A 6 -1.03 1.84 28.40
CA ALA A 6 -1.71 0.85 29.23
C ALA A 6 -3.07 0.47 28.61
N PRO A 7 -3.40 -0.83 28.48
CA PRO A 7 -4.66 -1.28 27.86
C PRO A 7 -5.92 -0.71 28.52
N SER A 8 -5.82 -0.29 29.78
CA SER A 8 -6.89 0.35 30.55
C SER A 8 -7.25 1.76 30.09
N VAL A 9 -6.43 2.38 29.23
CA VAL A 9 -6.65 3.73 28.67
C VAL A 9 -7.36 3.67 27.31
N HIS A 10 -7.52 2.48 26.73
CA HIS A 10 -8.38 2.29 25.57
C HIS A 10 -9.84 2.46 26.03
N GLY A 11 -10.47 3.58 25.66
CA GLY A 11 -11.89 3.79 25.91
C GLY A 11 -12.73 2.69 25.23
N ASP A 12 -14.00 2.54 25.65
CA ASP A 12 -14.98 1.62 25.05
C ASP A 12 -15.30 1.92 23.55
N GLU A 13 -14.60 2.88 22.94
CA GLU A 13 -14.72 3.26 21.52
C GLU A 13 -14.18 2.19 20.56
N LEU A 14 -13.28 1.32 21.01
CA LEU A 14 -12.77 0.22 20.17
C LEU A 14 -13.73 -0.99 20.27
N PRO A 15 -14.26 -1.48 19.13
CA PRO A 15 -15.16 -2.64 19.13
C PRO A 15 -14.56 -3.82 19.89
N ARG A 16 -15.35 -4.42 20.79
CA ARG A 16 -14.93 -5.63 21.52
C ARG A 16 -14.82 -6.78 20.52
N GLY A 17 -13.57 -7.14 20.20
CA GLY A 17 -13.22 -8.10 19.15
C GLY A 17 -12.37 -7.41 18.10
N GLY A 18 -11.12 -7.86 17.92
CA GLY A 18 -10.19 -7.24 16.98
C GLY A 18 -10.80 -7.07 15.58
N SER A 19 -10.55 -5.93 14.96
CA SER A 19 -10.96 -5.68 13.58
C SER A 19 -9.90 -6.22 12.62
N ASN A 20 -10.35 -6.95 11.59
CA ASN A 20 -9.51 -7.32 10.46
C ASN A 20 -9.88 -6.45 9.27
N ILE A 21 -8.91 -5.69 8.76
CA ILE A 21 -9.07 -4.91 7.54
C ILE A 21 -8.21 -5.56 6.47
N THR A 22 -8.84 -6.03 5.39
CA THR A 22 -8.14 -6.55 4.21
C THR A 22 -8.11 -5.48 3.14
N MET A 23 -6.91 -5.06 2.76
CA MET A 23 -6.68 -4.19 1.61
C MET A 23 -6.22 -5.03 0.43
N VAL A 24 -6.92 -4.92 -0.69
CA VAL A 24 -6.62 -5.60 -1.96
C VAL A 24 -6.52 -4.56 -3.06
N VAL A 25 -5.63 -4.75 -4.01
CA VAL A 25 -5.56 -3.94 -5.23
C VAL A 25 -5.58 -4.93 -6.38
N ASP A 26 -6.42 -4.67 -7.38
CA ASP A 26 -6.42 -5.44 -8.63
C ASP A 26 -5.27 -4.93 -9.49
N VAL A 27 -4.32 -5.80 -9.82
CA VAL A 27 -3.12 -5.43 -10.57
C VAL A 27 -3.10 -6.18 -11.89
N GLU A 28 -2.94 -5.43 -12.98
CA GLU A 28 -2.66 -5.99 -14.30
C GLU A 28 -1.27 -5.54 -14.79
N HIS A 29 -0.63 -6.43 -15.54
CA HIS A 29 0.55 -6.11 -16.31
C HIS A 29 0.12 -5.43 -17.61
N VAL A 30 0.73 -4.27 -17.93
CA VAL A 30 0.43 -3.53 -19.16
C VAL A 30 1.47 -3.87 -20.22
N GLU A 31 2.73 -3.51 -19.97
CA GLU A 31 3.86 -3.82 -20.85
C GLU A 31 5.18 -3.66 -20.07
N LYS A 32 6.26 -4.31 -20.52
CA LYS A 32 7.62 -4.16 -19.93
C LYS A 32 7.64 -4.37 -18.41
N MET A 33 7.84 -3.31 -17.62
CA MET A 33 7.72 -3.34 -16.16
C MET A 33 6.57 -2.46 -15.65
N LEU A 34 5.73 -1.95 -16.56
CA LEU A 34 4.55 -1.16 -16.26
C LEU A 34 3.40 -2.06 -15.79
N HIS A 35 2.92 -1.75 -14.59
CA HIS A 35 1.75 -2.38 -13.98
C HIS A 35 0.71 -1.31 -13.64
N ARG A 36 -0.57 -1.64 -13.85
CA ARG A 36 -1.71 -0.80 -13.49
C ARG A 36 -2.45 -1.42 -12.32
N GLY A 37 -2.43 -0.75 -11.18
CA GLY A 37 -3.15 -1.12 -9.97
C GLY A 37 -4.45 -0.32 -9.85
N THR A 38 -5.56 -0.98 -9.61
CA THR A 38 -6.87 -0.34 -9.42
C THR A 38 -7.52 -0.77 -8.11
N ARG A 39 -8.16 0.19 -7.44
CA ARG A 39 -9.05 -0.09 -6.30
C ARG A 39 -10.18 0.93 -6.29
N GLN A 40 -11.41 0.45 -6.52
CA GLN A 40 -12.60 1.29 -6.64
C GLN A 40 -12.41 2.38 -7.72
N ARG A 41 -12.35 3.66 -7.33
CA ARG A 41 -12.16 4.81 -8.24
C ARG A 41 -10.70 5.26 -8.38
N PHE A 42 -9.79 4.60 -7.67
CA PHE A 42 -8.38 4.98 -7.64
C PHE A 42 -7.57 4.06 -8.54
N GLU A 43 -6.63 4.66 -9.24
CA GLU A 43 -5.69 3.98 -10.11
C GLU A 43 -4.28 4.47 -9.80
N VAL A 44 -3.34 3.55 -9.80
CA VAL A 44 -1.91 3.82 -9.67
C VAL A 44 -1.17 3.05 -10.74
N PHE A 45 -0.11 3.64 -11.26
CA PHE A 45 0.80 3.00 -12.18
C PHE A 45 2.12 2.77 -11.48
N CYS A 46 2.76 1.66 -11.80
CA CYS A 46 4.04 1.30 -11.24
C CYS A 46 4.96 0.85 -12.36
N ASP A 47 6.14 1.44 -12.44
CA ASP A 47 7.12 1.14 -13.46
C ASP A 47 8.51 1.09 -12.83
N GLU A 48 9.38 0.25 -13.37
CA GLU A 48 10.75 0.13 -12.90
C GLU A 48 11.69 0.97 -13.77
N PRO A 49 12.86 1.36 -13.27
CA PRO A 49 13.86 2.04 -14.08
C PRO A 49 14.35 1.20 -15.28
N GLU A 50 14.88 1.87 -16.30
CA GLU A 50 15.41 1.24 -17.54
C GLU A 50 16.38 0.08 -17.28
N ARG A 51 17.25 0.20 -16.26
CA ARG A 51 18.21 -0.86 -15.88
C ARG A 51 17.57 -2.19 -15.47
N MET A 52 16.27 -2.17 -15.12
CA MET A 52 15.47 -3.33 -14.77
C MET A 52 14.43 -3.67 -15.85
N GLY A 53 14.46 -2.97 -16.98
CA GLY A 53 13.60 -3.26 -18.14
C GLY A 53 12.29 -2.49 -18.20
N GLY A 54 12.09 -1.49 -17.34
CA GLY A 54 10.96 -0.55 -17.44
C GLY A 54 11.34 0.76 -18.14
N GLU A 55 10.52 1.80 -17.98
CA GLU A 55 10.70 3.09 -18.64
C GLU A 55 10.83 4.27 -17.66
N ASP A 56 10.81 4.02 -16.34
CA ASP A 56 10.87 5.04 -15.29
C ASP A 56 9.77 6.12 -15.40
N ASN A 57 8.64 5.81 -16.06
CA ASN A 57 7.53 6.75 -16.25
C ASN A 57 6.68 6.93 -14.97
N TYR A 58 6.77 5.98 -14.04
CA TYR A 58 6.02 5.95 -12.80
C TYR A 58 6.88 5.41 -11.65
N PRO A 59 6.55 5.72 -10.38
CA PRO A 59 7.32 5.24 -9.25
C PRO A 59 7.38 3.70 -9.16
N PRO A 60 8.52 3.13 -8.74
CA PRO A 60 8.63 1.69 -8.50
C PRO A 60 7.83 1.28 -7.25
N PRO A 61 7.52 -0.03 -7.07
CA PRO A 61 6.58 -0.49 -6.05
C PRO A 61 7.01 -0.10 -4.64
N LEU A 62 8.32 -0.15 -4.38
CA LEU A 62 8.90 0.17 -3.08
C LEU A 62 8.68 1.65 -2.69
N THR A 63 8.60 2.56 -3.67
CA THR A 63 8.30 3.97 -3.42
C THR A 63 6.89 4.13 -2.85
N TYR A 64 5.91 3.39 -3.35
CA TYR A 64 4.55 3.41 -2.80
C TYR A 64 4.49 2.86 -1.38
N ILE A 65 5.24 1.80 -1.09
CA ILE A 65 5.34 1.26 0.28
C ILE A 65 5.96 2.30 1.22
N ALA A 66 7.05 2.94 0.81
CA ALA A 66 7.72 3.97 1.61
C ALA A 66 6.82 5.19 1.85
N MET A 67 6.10 5.66 0.83
CA MET A 67 5.11 6.73 0.97
C MET A 67 3.99 6.34 1.94
N GLY A 68 3.47 5.11 1.84
CA GLY A 68 2.42 4.61 2.72
C GLY A 68 2.83 4.51 4.20
N VAL A 69 4.12 4.26 4.48
CA VAL A 69 4.67 4.30 5.85
C VAL A 69 4.89 5.74 6.34
N GLY A 70 5.17 6.68 5.43
CA GLY A 70 5.48 8.06 5.76
C GLY A 70 4.26 8.96 6.02
N PHE A 71 3.07 8.59 5.53
CA PHE A 71 1.80 9.25 5.85
C PHE A 71 1.27 8.83 7.22
#